data_AF-A0A7S0VGQ1-F1
#
_entry.id   AF-A0A7S0VGQ1-F1
#
_cell.length_a   1.000
_cell.length_b   1.000
_cell.length_c   1.000
_cell.angle_alpha   90.00
_cell.angle_beta   90.00
_cell.angle_gamma   90.00
#
_symmetry.space_group_name_H-M   'P 1'
#
loop_
_entity.id
_entity.type
_entity.pdbx_description
1 polymer ?
#
loop_
_entity_poly.entity_id
_entity_poly.type
_entity_poly.pdbx_seq_one_letter_code
_entity_poly.pdbx_strand_id
1 'polypeptide(L)'
;WDCSRHCIQGTCSDRGECECDPDWAGAQCDTPLLVSTRFLPPSLASPDGWFDRALLEHLHGWIAATLNDCARADTFSFWNIGMAGTLLFVSGVVAIQAGRGRGAVFEPRDAAQMRWNMSPRGCSSGSFECVLEPLSRCPFSPGAGGAQHGRSFTPPHSEVEHFLGVPPCAARRGLLFWRLAAILYTFRLRPEYAQRFDLPALQRRVGWAPGEPAVGVHVRLGDSCKTHVRKGKCVDWLLHVEEAKHVAAKYGIRNVMLATDDAQVAREMPGRLPGMKVFVLDTYNRKSLDLPYNHYLEGALKERC
;
A
#
# COMPACT_ATOMS: atom_id res chain seq x y z
N TRP A 1 33.92 20.97 -0.93
CA TRP A 1 32.64 20.45 -1.42
C TRP A 1 31.61 21.56 -1.25
N ASP A 2 30.93 21.98 -2.32
CA ASP A 2 29.95 23.06 -2.28
C ASP A 2 28.54 22.47 -2.20
N CYS A 3 28.06 22.32 -0.99
CA CYS A 3 26.76 21.76 -0.64
C CYS A 3 25.60 22.41 -1.43
N SER A 4 25.64 23.74 -1.64
CA SER A 4 24.59 24.48 -2.36
C SER A 4 24.41 24.07 -3.83
N ARG A 5 25.41 23.44 -4.43
CA ARG A 5 25.38 22.94 -5.82
C ARG A 5 25.12 21.44 -5.94
N HIS A 6 25.25 20.71 -4.83
CA HIS A 6 25.25 19.24 -4.84
C HIS A 6 24.08 18.62 -4.06
N CYS A 7 23.29 19.40 -3.31
CA CYS A 7 22.02 18.91 -2.77
C CYS A 7 20.96 18.94 -3.87
N ILE A 8 20.58 17.77 -4.40
CA ILE A 8 19.66 17.67 -5.54
C ILE A 8 18.20 17.90 -5.11
N GLN A 9 17.80 17.29 -3.98
CA GLN A 9 16.44 17.36 -3.43
C GLN A 9 16.52 17.66 -1.92
N GLY A 10 16.88 18.89 -1.57
CA GLY A 10 17.02 19.32 -0.19
C GLY A 10 17.65 20.70 -0.05
N THR A 11 17.93 21.09 1.19
CA THR A 11 18.56 22.36 1.54
C THR A 11 19.93 22.14 2.17
N CYS A 12 20.85 23.07 1.92
CA CYS A 12 22.14 23.02 2.61
C CYS A 12 22.04 23.63 4.01
N SER A 13 22.47 22.89 5.03
CA SER A 13 22.55 23.41 6.40
C SER A 13 23.74 24.36 6.58
N ASP A 14 23.73 25.12 7.67
CA ASP A 14 24.84 26.00 8.07
C ASP A 14 26.16 25.23 8.30
N ARG A 15 26.09 23.91 8.49
CA ARG A 15 27.25 23.03 8.68
C ARG A 15 27.85 22.56 7.36
N GLY A 16 27.26 22.95 6.23
CA GLY A 16 27.68 22.47 4.92
C GLY A 16 27.35 20.99 4.74
N GLU A 17 26.19 20.55 5.21
CA GLU A 17 25.63 19.19 5.00
C GLU A 17 24.27 19.32 4.29
N CYS A 18 23.90 18.34 3.45
CA CYS A 18 22.57 18.34 2.85
C CYS A 18 21.51 17.86 3.85
N GLU A 19 20.51 18.70 4.11
CA GLU A 19 19.25 18.31 4.73
C GLU A 19 18.26 17.96 3.63
N CYS A 20 17.99 16.66 3.45
CA CYS A 20 17.15 16.19 2.36
C CYS A 20 15.69 16.59 2.54
N ASP A 21 15.04 16.87 1.41
CA ASP A 21 13.60 16.96 1.35
C ASP A 21 13.00 15.64 1.87
N PRO A 22 11.79 15.70 2.47
CA PRO A 22 11.09 14.49 2.87
C PRO A 22 10.96 13.51 1.70
N ASP A 23 11.18 12.21 1.98
CA ASP A 23 11.24 11.11 1.01
C ASP A 23 12.53 10.98 0.19
N TRP A 24 13.55 11.80 0.47
CA TRP A 24 14.87 11.68 -0.13
C TRP A 24 15.95 11.40 0.90
N ALA A 25 17.01 10.74 0.47
CA ALA A 25 18.17 10.44 1.28
C ALA A 25 19.43 10.37 0.41
N GLY A 26 20.58 10.20 1.06
CA GLY A 26 21.91 10.29 0.43
C GLY A 26 22.65 11.54 0.86
N ALA A 27 23.99 11.49 0.76
CA ALA A 27 24.84 12.63 1.04
C ALA A 27 24.55 13.84 0.12
N GLN A 28 23.87 13.59 -1.00
CA GLN A 28 23.45 14.58 -1.99
C GLN A 28 21.91 14.65 -2.15
N CYS A 29 21.16 13.91 -1.33
CA CYS A 29 19.71 13.77 -1.45
C CYS A 29 19.25 13.33 -2.84
N ASP A 30 20.01 12.43 -3.45
CA ASP A 30 19.81 11.93 -4.81
C ASP A 30 19.03 10.61 -4.84
N THR A 31 18.74 10.04 -3.67
CA THR A 31 18.13 8.73 -3.54
C THR A 31 16.70 8.85 -3.02
N PRO A 32 15.69 8.51 -3.82
CA PRO A 32 14.31 8.49 -3.33
C PRO A 32 14.11 7.30 -2.38
N LEU A 33 13.67 7.58 -1.16
CA LEU A 33 13.33 6.58 -0.14
C LEU A 33 12.19 5.66 -0.59
N LEU A 34 11.36 6.12 -1.54
CA LEU A 34 10.29 5.31 -2.15
C LEU A 34 10.80 4.10 -2.95
N VAL A 35 12.08 4.08 -3.34
CA VAL A 35 12.63 3.05 -4.22
C VAL A 35 13.95 2.44 -3.72
N SER A 36 14.51 2.93 -2.62
CA SER A 36 15.84 2.51 -2.15
C SER A 36 15.88 2.14 -0.68
N THR A 37 16.38 0.93 -0.42
CA THR A 37 16.69 0.36 0.90
C THR A 37 18.04 0.83 1.46
N ARG A 38 18.84 1.57 0.69
CA ARG A 38 20.21 1.94 1.10
C ARG A 38 20.27 2.93 2.27
N PHE A 39 19.17 3.62 2.55
CA PHE A 39 19.09 4.67 3.57
C PHE A 39 18.19 4.31 4.75
N LEU A 40 18.02 3.01 5.02
CA LEU A 40 17.29 2.57 6.21
C LEU A 40 17.90 3.16 7.50
N PRO A 41 17.09 3.43 8.54
CA PRO A 41 17.53 4.12 9.76
C PRO A 41 18.69 3.40 10.46
N PRO A 42 19.53 4.09 11.23
CA PRO A 42 20.70 3.47 11.88
C PRO A 42 20.30 2.37 12.87
N SER A 43 19.13 2.48 13.50
CA SER A 43 18.56 1.44 14.36
C SER A 43 17.04 1.36 14.22
N LEU A 44 16.47 0.20 14.55
CA LEU A 44 15.02 0.00 14.61
C LEU A 44 14.36 0.74 15.79
N ALA A 45 15.16 1.19 16.76
CA ALA A 45 14.71 1.85 17.98
C ALA A 45 15.00 3.37 17.99
N SER A 46 15.41 3.94 16.84
CA SER A 46 15.78 5.35 16.76
C SER A 46 14.59 6.27 17.11
N PRO A 47 14.73 7.19 18.09
CA PRO A 47 13.71 8.20 18.41
C PRO A 47 13.39 9.12 17.22
N ASP A 48 14.36 9.31 16.32
CA ASP A 48 14.22 10.05 15.05
C ASP A 48 13.75 9.16 13.90
N GLY A 49 13.20 7.98 14.22
CA GLY A 49 12.71 7.02 13.25
C GLY A 49 11.66 7.61 12.30
N TRP A 50 11.51 6.98 11.14
CA TRP A 50 10.49 7.34 10.15
C TRP A 50 9.05 7.13 10.63
N PHE A 51 8.87 6.41 11.74
CA PHE A 51 7.56 6.08 12.28
C PHE A 51 7.22 6.94 13.49
N ASP A 52 6.25 7.84 13.31
CA ASP A 52 5.70 8.70 14.36
C ASP A 52 4.28 8.26 14.71
N ARG A 53 4.15 7.44 15.75
CA ARG A 53 2.84 6.87 16.13
C ARG A 53 1.83 7.95 16.53
N ALA A 54 2.27 8.95 17.29
CA ALA A 54 1.39 9.99 17.79
C ALA A 54 0.85 10.85 16.63
N LEU A 55 1.72 11.23 15.69
CA LEU A 55 1.30 11.94 14.50
C LEU A 55 0.39 11.07 13.62
N LEU A 56 0.68 9.78 13.47
CA LEU A 56 -0.16 8.86 12.71
C LEU A 56 -1.58 8.74 13.29
N GLU A 57 -1.70 8.58 14.61
CA GLU A 57 -2.98 8.54 15.31
C GLU A 57 -3.75 9.87 15.17
N HIS A 58 -3.04 11.00 15.27
CA HIS A 58 -3.62 12.32 15.00
C HIS A 58 -4.16 12.43 13.56
N LEU A 59 -3.36 12.04 12.56
CA LEU A 59 -3.77 12.06 11.15
C LEU A 59 -4.96 11.14 10.89
N HIS A 60 -5.03 9.96 11.51
CA HIS A 60 -6.19 9.07 11.41
C HIS A 60 -7.45 9.71 11.98
N GLY A 61 -7.36 10.34 13.16
CA GLY A 61 -8.48 11.08 13.75
C GLY A 61 -8.96 12.22 12.85
N TRP A 62 -8.02 12.97 12.26
CA TRP A 62 -8.32 14.05 11.33
C TRP A 62 -8.95 13.56 10.02
N ILE A 63 -8.41 12.49 9.41
CA ILE A 63 -9.00 11.84 8.23
C ILE A 63 -10.42 11.37 8.56
N ALA A 64 -10.61 10.69 9.70
CA ALA A 64 -11.92 10.21 10.13
C ALA A 64 -12.93 11.35 10.27
N ALA A 65 -12.57 12.44 10.96
CA ALA A 65 -13.45 13.59 11.12
C ALA A 65 -13.82 14.21 9.77
N THR A 66 -12.84 14.36 8.88
CA THR A 66 -13.03 15.01 7.58
C THR A 66 -13.90 14.17 6.64
N LEU A 67 -13.63 12.87 6.55
CA LEU A 67 -14.37 11.99 5.64
C LEU A 67 -15.83 11.81 6.03
N ASN A 68 -16.17 12.07 7.30
CA ASN A 68 -17.54 12.02 7.82
C ASN A 68 -18.29 13.36 7.72
N ASP A 69 -17.74 14.40 7.07
CA ASP A 69 -18.48 15.62 6.71
C ASP A 69 -19.40 15.36 5.51
N CYS A 70 -20.59 14.82 5.80
CA CYS A 70 -21.54 14.41 4.77
C CYS A 70 -22.16 15.58 4.00
N ALA A 71 -22.18 16.78 4.58
CA ALA A 71 -22.70 17.98 3.93
C ALA A 71 -21.79 18.45 2.78
N ARG A 72 -20.49 18.09 2.84
CA ARG A 72 -19.49 18.48 1.84
C ARG A 72 -18.88 17.30 1.10
N ALA A 73 -19.45 16.10 1.28
CA ALA A 73 -18.91 14.88 0.72
C ALA A 73 -18.98 14.85 -0.80
N ASP A 74 -17.88 14.44 -1.43
CA ASP A 74 -17.85 14.05 -2.84
C ASP A 74 -18.13 12.55 -2.96
N THR A 75 -18.80 12.15 -4.03
CA THR A 75 -18.88 10.73 -4.40
C THR A 75 -17.69 10.35 -5.27
N PHE A 76 -17.19 9.13 -5.09
CA PHE A 76 -16.14 8.57 -5.94
C PHE A 76 -16.40 7.10 -6.25
N SER A 77 -15.87 6.66 -7.39
CA SER A 77 -15.88 5.26 -7.82
C SER A 77 -14.49 4.88 -8.34
N PHE A 78 -14.17 3.60 -8.39
CA PHE A 78 -12.89 3.11 -8.93
C PHE A 78 -13.09 1.94 -9.89
N TRP A 79 -12.12 1.76 -10.77
CA TRP A 79 -12.12 0.69 -11.76
C TRP A 79 -11.77 -0.65 -11.12
N ASN A 80 -12.27 -1.73 -11.70
CA ASN A 80 -11.97 -3.08 -11.23
C ASN A 80 -10.50 -3.45 -11.50
N ILE A 81 -9.64 -3.17 -10.52
CA ILE A 81 -8.20 -3.47 -10.52
C ILE A 81 -7.84 -4.37 -9.33
N GLY A 82 -6.62 -4.93 -9.35
CA GLY A 82 -6.13 -5.75 -8.24
C GLY A 82 -6.03 -4.96 -6.93
N MET A 83 -5.99 -5.70 -5.81
CA MET A 83 -6.00 -5.16 -4.43
C MET A 83 -5.08 -3.96 -4.21
N ALA A 84 -3.80 -4.07 -4.59
CA ALA A 84 -2.84 -2.98 -4.40
C ALA A 84 -3.20 -1.71 -5.19
N GLY A 85 -3.68 -1.87 -6.42
CA GLY A 85 -4.15 -0.74 -7.23
C GLY A 85 -5.38 -0.08 -6.60
N THR A 86 -6.34 -0.89 -6.12
CA THR A 86 -7.53 -0.38 -5.42
C THR A 86 -7.14 0.39 -4.17
N LEU A 87 -6.30 -0.18 -3.30
CA LEU A 87 -5.85 0.50 -2.09
C LEU A 87 -5.08 1.78 -2.39
N LEU A 88 -4.20 1.77 -3.39
CA LEU A 88 -3.47 2.97 -3.81
C LEU A 88 -4.41 4.08 -4.28
N PHE A 89 -5.40 3.74 -5.12
CA PHE A 89 -6.38 4.70 -5.60
C PHE A 89 -7.28 5.23 -4.48
N VAL A 90 -7.84 4.33 -3.67
CA VAL A 90 -8.76 4.70 -2.59
C VAL A 90 -8.05 5.52 -1.52
N SER A 91 -6.84 5.14 -1.09
CA SER A 91 -6.02 5.96 -0.19
C SER A 91 -5.60 7.28 -0.84
N GLY A 92 -5.39 7.29 -2.16
CA GLY A 92 -5.36 8.46 -3.05
C GLY A 92 -6.45 9.47 -2.75
N VAL A 93 -7.69 9.00 -2.95
CA VAL A 93 -8.92 9.78 -2.72
C VAL A 93 -9.05 10.23 -1.27
N VAL A 94 -8.83 9.32 -0.31
CA VAL A 94 -8.86 9.63 1.13
C VAL A 94 -7.93 10.80 1.45
N ALA A 95 -6.69 10.75 0.97
CA ALA A 95 -5.70 11.78 1.21
C ALA A 95 -6.09 13.14 0.58
N ILE A 96 -6.58 13.13 -0.67
CA ILE A 96 -7.04 14.37 -1.32
C ILE A 96 -8.22 14.98 -0.57
N GLN A 97 -9.21 14.18 -0.22
CA GLN A 97 -10.43 14.68 0.42
C GLN A 97 -10.17 15.17 1.84
N ALA A 98 -9.33 14.46 2.60
CA ALA A 98 -8.81 14.95 3.87
C ALA A 98 -8.10 16.30 3.70
N GLY A 99 -7.18 16.41 2.74
CA GLY A 99 -6.45 17.66 2.45
C GLY A 99 -7.34 18.82 2.01
N ARG A 100 -8.49 18.54 1.38
CA ARG A 100 -9.48 19.55 0.96
C ARG A 100 -10.52 19.87 2.04
N GLY A 101 -10.50 19.16 3.17
CA GLY A 101 -11.52 19.32 4.20
C GLY A 101 -12.92 18.90 3.71
N ARG A 102 -13.02 17.77 3.01
CA ARG A 102 -14.28 17.28 2.44
C ARG A 102 -14.52 15.80 2.75
N GLY A 103 -15.78 15.43 2.89
CA GLY A 103 -16.21 14.05 2.99
C GLY A 103 -15.90 13.23 1.72
N ALA A 104 -15.89 11.90 1.84
CA ALA A 104 -15.85 11.01 0.69
C ALA A 104 -16.90 9.90 0.86
N VAL A 105 -17.71 9.68 -0.17
CA VAL A 105 -18.70 8.61 -0.22
C VAL A 105 -18.34 7.69 -1.38
N PHE A 106 -18.17 6.40 -1.10
CA PHE A 106 -18.01 5.42 -2.16
C PHE A 106 -19.35 5.23 -2.88
N GLU A 107 -19.33 5.43 -4.19
CA GLU A 107 -20.47 5.19 -5.07
C GLU A 107 -20.31 3.80 -5.70
N PRO A 108 -21.10 2.80 -5.27
CA PRO A 108 -21.16 1.53 -5.95
C PRO A 108 -21.86 1.73 -7.30
N ARG A 109 -21.10 2.04 -8.35
CA ARG A 109 -21.64 2.07 -9.71
C ARG A 109 -22.19 0.68 -10.07
N ASP A 110 -23.16 0.68 -10.98
CA ASP A 110 -23.94 -0.48 -11.44
C ASP A 110 -23.20 -1.82 -11.28
N ALA A 111 -23.74 -2.70 -10.43
CA ALA A 111 -23.05 -3.87 -9.87
C ALA A 111 -22.48 -4.84 -10.93
N ALA A 112 -22.97 -4.76 -12.18
CA ALA A 112 -22.48 -5.55 -13.29
C ALA A 112 -21.09 -5.13 -13.82
N GLN A 113 -20.70 -3.85 -13.72
CA GLN A 113 -19.47 -3.33 -14.32
C GLN A 113 -18.34 -3.04 -13.31
N MET A 114 -18.66 -2.88 -12.03
CA MET A 114 -17.69 -2.46 -11.01
C MET A 114 -17.64 -3.34 -9.76
N ARG A 115 -18.04 -4.61 -9.89
CA ARG A 115 -17.76 -5.59 -8.84
C ARG A 115 -16.26 -5.73 -8.67
N TRP A 116 -15.76 -5.38 -7.50
CA TRP A 116 -14.37 -5.59 -7.15
C TRP A 116 -14.06 -7.07 -7.25
N ASN A 117 -13.09 -7.45 -8.09
CA ASN A 117 -12.74 -8.85 -8.34
C ASN A 117 -12.29 -9.61 -7.08
N MET A 118 -11.92 -8.87 -6.03
CA MET A 118 -11.51 -9.43 -4.74
C MET A 118 -12.66 -9.41 -3.70
N SER A 119 -13.88 -9.08 -4.10
CA SER A 119 -15.05 -9.17 -3.23
C SER A 119 -15.41 -10.65 -3.00
N PRO A 120 -15.50 -11.11 -1.74
CA PRO A 120 -15.94 -12.47 -1.41
C PRO A 120 -17.29 -12.83 -2.03
N ARG A 121 -17.52 -14.13 -2.25
CA ARG A 121 -18.85 -14.64 -2.58
C ARG A 121 -19.84 -14.28 -1.46
N GLY A 122 -21.05 -13.85 -1.84
CA GLY A 122 -22.09 -13.44 -0.89
C GLY A 122 -22.08 -11.96 -0.51
N CYS A 123 -21.09 -11.16 -0.92
CA CYS A 123 -21.22 -9.71 -0.77
C CYS A 123 -22.10 -9.12 -1.87
N SER A 124 -23.28 -8.63 -1.47
CA SER A 124 -24.29 -8.07 -2.37
C SER A 124 -23.85 -6.76 -3.03
N SER A 125 -23.01 -5.96 -2.36
CA SER A 125 -22.53 -4.67 -2.90
C SER A 125 -21.38 -4.81 -3.89
N GLY A 126 -20.66 -5.94 -3.89
CA GLY A 126 -19.47 -6.11 -4.72
C GLY A 126 -18.34 -5.09 -4.43
N SER A 127 -18.41 -4.37 -3.33
CA SER A 127 -17.49 -3.29 -2.93
C SER A 127 -16.25 -3.81 -2.20
N PHE A 128 -15.21 -3.00 -2.06
CA PHE A 128 -14.12 -3.30 -1.11
C PHE A 128 -14.57 -3.20 0.35
N GLU A 129 -15.62 -2.41 0.62
CA GLU A 129 -16.24 -2.24 1.95
C GLU A 129 -16.96 -3.53 2.43
N CYS A 130 -17.03 -4.56 1.58
CA CYS A 130 -17.37 -5.90 2.00
C CYS A 130 -16.35 -6.44 3.02
N VAL A 131 -15.06 -6.24 2.75
CA VAL A 131 -13.93 -6.81 3.50
C VAL A 131 -13.33 -5.76 4.45
N LEU A 132 -13.28 -4.51 3.99
CA LEU A 132 -12.76 -3.39 4.75
C LEU A 132 -13.91 -2.60 5.39
N GLU A 133 -13.64 -1.91 6.49
CA GLU A 133 -14.59 -0.99 7.08
C GLU A 133 -14.91 0.15 6.10
N PRO A 134 -16.14 0.69 6.11
CA PRO A 134 -16.48 1.85 5.31
C PRO A 134 -15.54 3.03 5.55
N LEU A 135 -15.23 3.77 4.49
CA LEU A 135 -14.37 4.96 4.59
C LEU A 135 -15.06 6.09 5.34
N SER A 136 -16.38 6.18 5.24
CA SER A 136 -17.21 7.16 5.92
C SER A 136 -18.54 6.55 6.34
N ARG A 137 -19.23 7.23 7.24
CA ARG A 137 -20.60 6.92 7.67
C ARG A 137 -21.66 7.66 6.85
N CYS A 138 -21.21 8.41 5.85
CA CYS A 138 -22.10 9.21 5.03
C CYS A 138 -22.93 8.31 4.12
N PRO A 139 -24.27 8.43 4.13
CA PRO A 139 -25.11 7.58 3.31
C PRO A 139 -24.87 7.92 1.84
N PHE A 140 -24.78 6.88 1.00
CA PHE A 140 -24.93 7.05 -0.44
C PHE A 140 -26.41 7.18 -0.78
N SER A 141 -26.80 8.28 -1.43
CA SER A 141 -28.16 8.49 -1.92
C SER A 141 -28.17 8.52 -3.45
N PRO A 142 -28.53 7.39 -4.11
CA PRO A 142 -28.66 7.36 -5.57
C PRO A 142 -29.77 8.31 -6.00
N GLY A 143 -29.46 9.26 -6.89
CA GLY A 143 -30.45 10.19 -7.43
C GLY A 143 -30.52 11.58 -6.77
N ALA A 144 -29.68 11.90 -5.79
CA ALA A 144 -29.45 13.27 -5.35
C ALA A 144 -28.60 14.07 -6.36
N GLY A 145 -28.90 13.92 -7.65
CA GLY A 145 -28.31 14.73 -8.71
C GLY A 145 -28.88 16.14 -8.61
N GLY A 146 -28.13 17.06 -7.98
CA GLY A 146 -28.37 18.48 -8.20
C GLY A 146 -28.01 19.46 -7.08
N ALA A 147 -27.98 19.07 -5.80
CA ALA A 147 -27.75 20.08 -4.76
C ALA A 147 -27.11 19.63 -3.43
N GLN A 148 -27.19 18.36 -3.02
CA GLN A 148 -26.77 17.95 -1.66
C GLN A 148 -25.51 17.07 -1.58
N HIS A 149 -25.06 16.48 -2.67
CA HIS A 149 -23.78 15.76 -2.73
C HIS A 149 -22.87 16.41 -3.77
N GLY A 150 -21.59 16.56 -3.44
CA GLY A 150 -20.60 17.20 -4.29
C GLY A 150 -20.44 16.50 -5.65
N ARG A 151 -19.73 17.16 -6.58
CA ARG A 151 -19.45 16.64 -7.93
C ARG A 151 -18.98 15.18 -7.84
N SER A 152 -19.62 14.28 -8.59
CA SER A 152 -19.08 12.92 -8.78
C SER A 152 -17.67 13.06 -9.35
N PHE A 153 -16.69 12.64 -8.56
CA PHE A 153 -15.28 12.77 -8.88
C PHE A 153 -14.73 11.38 -9.16
N THR A 154 -14.62 11.07 -10.44
CA THR A 154 -13.81 9.94 -10.90
C THR A 154 -12.53 10.56 -11.45
N PRO A 155 -11.46 10.69 -10.64
CA PRO A 155 -10.21 11.24 -11.15
C PRO A 155 -9.80 10.41 -12.37
N PRO A 156 -9.60 11.01 -13.55
CA PRO A 156 -9.02 10.29 -14.68
C PRO A 156 -7.69 9.67 -14.24
N HIS A 157 -7.29 8.53 -14.81
CA HIS A 157 -6.06 7.82 -14.43
C HIS A 157 -4.79 8.70 -14.50
N SER A 158 -4.84 9.82 -15.23
CA SER A 158 -3.79 10.84 -15.31
C SER A 158 -3.70 11.76 -14.08
N GLU A 159 -4.73 11.83 -13.23
CA GLU A 159 -4.79 12.69 -12.04
C GLU A 159 -4.10 12.09 -10.79
N VAL A 160 -3.33 11.00 -10.95
CA VAL A 160 -2.45 10.47 -9.89
C VAL A 160 -1.47 11.54 -9.39
N GLU A 161 -1.16 12.55 -10.21
CA GLU A 161 -0.37 13.73 -9.79
C GLU A 161 -1.02 14.52 -8.64
N HIS A 162 -2.36 14.51 -8.52
CA HIS A 162 -3.03 15.12 -7.37
C HIS A 162 -2.84 14.32 -6.07
N PHE A 163 -2.33 13.08 -6.16
CA PHE A 163 -1.95 12.31 -4.99
C PHE A 163 -0.63 12.77 -4.37
N LEU A 164 0.02 13.80 -4.90
CA LEU A 164 1.30 14.29 -4.38
C LEU A 164 1.16 15.35 -3.27
N GLY A 165 -0.05 15.86 -3.01
CA GLY A 165 -0.27 16.87 -1.97
C GLY A 165 -0.05 16.34 -0.55
N VAL A 166 0.74 17.06 0.26
CA VAL A 166 1.00 16.78 1.68
C VAL A 166 0.49 17.93 2.53
N PRO A 167 -0.36 17.69 3.55
CA PRO A 167 -0.86 18.75 4.41
C PRO A 167 0.27 19.32 5.30
N PRO A 168 0.18 20.59 5.74
CA PRO A 168 1.23 21.24 6.54
C PRO A 168 1.66 20.45 7.79
N CYS A 169 0.71 19.78 8.46
CA CYS A 169 0.99 18.97 9.65
C CYS A 169 1.82 17.70 9.36
N ALA A 170 1.80 17.20 8.13
CA ALA A 170 2.59 16.04 7.69
C ALA A 170 3.79 16.44 6.82
N ALA A 171 3.93 17.73 6.46
CA ALA A 171 4.96 18.21 5.54
C ALA A 171 6.37 17.79 5.98
N ARG A 172 6.68 17.86 7.27
CA ARG A 172 7.99 17.43 7.82
C ARG A 172 8.27 15.93 7.67
N ARG A 173 7.24 15.10 7.53
CA ARG A 173 7.38 13.64 7.35
C ARG A 173 7.25 13.20 5.89
N GLY A 174 6.81 14.09 5.01
CA GLY A 174 6.75 13.85 3.57
C GLY A 174 5.52 13.11 3.08
N LEU A 175 5.54 12.84 1.79
CA LEU A 175 4.46 12.18 1.07
C LEU A 175 4.34 10.72 1.47
N LEU A 176 5.45 9.99 1.69
CA LEU A 176 5.39 8.59 2.08
C LEU A 176 4.63 8.41 3.40
N PHE A 177 4.95 9.21 4.41
CA PHE A 177 4.31 9.13 5.71
C PHE A 177 2.82 9.50 5.64
N TRP A 178 2.50 10.56 4.89
CA TRP A 178 1.11 10.95 4.66
C TRP A 178 0.31 9.86 3.93
N ARG A 179 0.91 9.23 2.92
CA ARG A 179 0.33 8.10 2.18
C ARG A 179 0.13 6.88 3.07
N LEU A 180 1.07 6.60 3.97
CA LEU A 180 0.95 5.54 4.95
C LEU A 180 -0.28 5.75 5.86
N ALA A 181 -0.48 6.97 6.36
CA ALA A 181 -1.67 7.31 7.16
C ALA A 181 -2.98 7.06 6.40
N ALA A 182 -3.06 7.50 5.13
CA ALA A 182 -4.23 7.26 4.31
C ALA A 182 -4.46 5.76 4.02
N ILE A 183 -3.40 5.00 3.72
CA ILE A 183 -3.49 3.55 3.47
C ILE A 183 -3.94 2.82 4.73
N LEU A 184 -3.38 3.13 5.90
CA LEU A 184 -3.76 2.48 7.15
C LEU A 184 -5.19 2.81 7.56
N TYR A 185 -5.66 4.03 7.28
CA TYR A 185 -7.06 4.39 7.44
C TYR A 185 -7.99 3.60 6.52
N THR A 186 -7.61 3.40 5.25
CA THR A 186 -8.38 2.61 4.29
C THR A 186 -8.35 1.11 4.63
N PHE A 187 -7.21 0.60 5.08
CA PHE A 187 -6.98 -0.83 5.31
C PHE A 187 -7.40 -1.25 6.73
N ARG A 188 -8.65 -0.98 7.09
CA ARG A 188 -9.27 -1.47 8.33
C ARG A 188 -10.12 -2.67 7.99
N LEU A 189 -9.71 -3.88 8.37
CA LEU A 189 -10.50 -5.08 8.15
C LEU A 189 -11.78 -5.03 8.99
N ARG A 190 -12.92 -5.39 8.42
CA ARG A 190 -14.13 -5.62 9.23
C ARG A 190 -13.86 -6.77 10.22
N PRO A 191 -14.42 -6.71 11.45
CA PRO A 191 -14.15 -7.72 12.47
C PRO A 191 -14.36 -9.17 12.00
N GLU A 192 -15.41 -9.40 11.21
CA GLU A 192 -15.73 -10.71 10.63
C GLU A 192 -14.60 -11.27 9.73
N TYR A 193 -13.91 -10.42 8.98
CA TYR A 193 -12.77 -10.84 8.15
C TYR A 193 -11.48 -10.87 8.95
N ALA A 194 -11.26 -9.92 9.88
CA ALA A 194 -10.11 -9.94 10.76
C ALA A 194 -10.01 -11.27 11.54
N GLN A 195 -11.15 -11.79 12.02
CA GLN A 195 -11.24 -13.10 12.65
C GLN A 195 -10.92 -14.25 11.68
N ARG A 196 -11.44 -14.21 10.44
CA ARG A 196 -11.15 -15.24 9.41
C ARG A 196 -9.68 -15.27 8.98
N PHE A 197 -9.01 -14.13 8.96
CA PHE A 197 -7.59 -14.06 8.63
C PHE A 197 -6.71 -14.66 9.72
N ASP A 198 -7.18 -14.68 10.98
CA ASP A 198 -6.49 -15.20 12.18
C ASP A 198 -4.96 -15.08 12.06
N LEU A 199 -4.50 -13.83 11.98
CA LEU A 199 -3.07 -13.54 11.81
C LEU A 199 -2.20 -14.26 12.87
N PRO A 200 -2.60 -14.35 14.15
CA PRO A 200 -1.87 -15.15 15.12
C PRO A 200 -1.76 -16.63 14.74
N ALA A 201 -2.83 -17.28 14.26
CA ALA A 201 -2.74 -18.66 13.79
C ALA A 201 -1.88 -18.79 12.52
N LEU A 202 -1.96 -17.82 11.60
CA LEU A 202 -1.12 -17.78 10.41
C LEU A 202 0.37 -17.69 10.79
N GLN A 203 0.71 -16.80 11.71
CA GLN A 203 2.05 -16.63 12.26
C GLN A 203 2.55 -17.94 12.88
N ARG A 204 1.76 -18.58 13.76
CA ARG A 204 2.11 -19.88 14.35
C ARG A 204 2.32 -20.97 13.30
N ARG A 205 1.48 -21.02 12.26
CA ARG A 205 1.57 -22.04 11.20
C ARG A 205 2.84 -21.92 10.37
N VAL A 206 3.26 -20.70 10.05
CA VAL A 206 4.55 -20.48 9.38
C VAL A 206 5.73 -20.56 10.35
N GLY A 207 5.46 -20.67 11.66
CA GLY A 207 6.47 -20.74 12.71
C GLY A 207 7.13 -19.39 13.00
N TRP A 208 6.47 -18.27 12.72
CA TRP A 208 6.92 -16.93 13.09
C TRP A 208 6.38 -16.60 14.48
N ALA A 209 7.26 -16.43 15.47
CA ALA A 209 6.81 -16.12 16.83
C ALA A 209 6.48 -14.63 16.98
N PRO A 210 5.48 -14.26 17.81
CA PRO A 210 5.16 -12.87 18.07
C PRO A 210 6.40 -12.08 18.56
N GLY A 211 6.65 -10.92 17.96
CA GLY A 211 7.77 -10.05 18.33
C GLY A 211 9.11 -10.42 17.70
N GLU A 212 9.23 -11.55 17.00
CA GLU A 212 10.44 -11.85 16.23
C GLU A 212 10.58 -10.90 15.04
N PRO A 213 11.73 -10.21 14.86
CA PRO A 213 11.92 -9.36 13.71
C PRO A 213 12.07 -10.21 12.45
N ALA A 214 11.58 -9.68 11.32
CA ALA A 214 11.68 -10.32 10.02
C ALA A 214 11.93 -9.28 8.92
N VAL A 215 12.70 -9.65 7.90
CA VAL A 215 12.80 -8.89 6.65
C VAL A 215 11.64 -9.30 5.74
N GLY A 216 10.78 -8.35 5.39
CA GLY A 216 9.74 -8.59 4.40
C GLY A 216 10.32 -8.55 2.99
N VAL A 217 10.15 -9.62 2.22
CA VAL A 217 10.58 -9.72 0.83
C VAL A 217 9.35 -10.01 -0.03
N HIS A 218 9.05 -9.10 -0.96
CA HIS A 218 7.96 -9.28 -1.92
C HIS A 218 8.52 -9.36 -3.33
N VAL A 219 8.37 -10.52 -3.97
CA VAL A 219 8.81 -10.78 -5.35
C VAL A 219 7.58 -10.98 -6.23
N ARG A 220 7.37 -10.09 -7.19
CA ARG A 220 6.21 -10.12 -8.11
C ARG A 220 6.68 -10.42 -9.52
N LEU A 221 6.55 -11.67 -9.97
CA LEU A 221 7.02 -12.13 -11.28
C LEU A 221 5.92 -12.68 -12.20
N GLY A 222 4.69 -12.91 -11.72
CA GLY A 222 3.63 -13.57 -12.49
C GLY A 222 3.15 -12.80 -13.72
N ASP A 223 1.88 -12.39 -13.73
CA ASP A 223 1.29 -11.62 -14.85
C ASP A 223 2.04 -10.32 -15.15
N SER A 224 2.66 -9.75 -14.13
CA SER A 224 3.33 -8.46 -14.16
C SER A 224 4.60 -8.48 -15.01
N CYS A 225 5.19 -9.67 -15.24
CA CYS A 225 6.33 -9.83 -16.15
C CYS A 225 5.98 -10.37 -17.52
N LYS A 226 4.78 -10.93 -17.67
CA LYS A 226 4.32 -11.57 -18.90
C LYS A 226 3.48 -10.64 -19.79
N THR A 227 3.01 -9.51 -19.25
CA THR A 227 2.20 -8.53 -19.99
C THR A 227 3.05 -7.55 -20.80
N HIS A 228 2.53 -7.13 -21.97
CA HIS A 228 3.22 -6.21 -22.89
C HIS A 228 3.61 -4.86 -22.26
N VAL A 229 2.85 -4.36 -21.29
CA VAL A 229 3.07 -3.05 -20.65
C VAL A 229 4.33 -3.05 -19.76
N ARG A 230 4.76 -4.21 -19.27
CA ARG A 230 5.91 -4.37 -18.35
C ARG A 230 6.98 -5.31 -18.88
N LYS A 231 6.87 -5.76 -20.13
CA LYS A 231 7.84 -6.65 -20.77
C LYS A 231 9.25 -6.03 -20.67
N GLY A 232 10.19 -6.76 -20.06
CA GLY A 232 11.58 -6.32 -19.87
C GLY A 232 11.84 -5.45 -18.64
N LYS A 233 10.84 -5.15 -17.80
CA LYS A 233 11.00 -4.36 -16.56
C LYS A 233 11.06 -5.20 -15.29
N CYS A 234 11.22 -6.50 -15.43
CA CYS A 234 11.26 -7.40 -14.27
C CYS A 234 12.64 -7.43 -13.64
N VAL A 235 12.65 -7.20 -12.34
CA VAL A 235 13.85 -7.24 -11.52
C VAL A 235 14.15 -8.70 -11.22
N ASP A 236 15.41 -9.10 -11.41
CA ASP A 236 15.87 -10.42 -11.00
C ASP A 236 15.61 -10.63 -9.50
N TRP A 237 14.97 -11.74 -9.14
CA TRP A 237 14.67 -12.05 -7.75
C TRP A 237 15.95 -12.29 -6.93
N LEU A 238 17.07 -12.64 -7.56
CA LEU A 238 18.38 -12.73 -6.90
C LEU A 238 18.84 -11.39 -6.31
N LEU A 239 18.46 -10.26 -6.92
CA LEU A 239 18.76 -8.94 -6.35
C LEU A 239 18.04 -8.74 -5.01
N HIS A 240 16.83 -9.30 -4.84
CA HIS A 240 16.09 -9.23 -3.59
C HIS A 240 16.75 -10.05 -2.49
N VAL A 241 17.43 -11.15 -2.84
CA VAL A 241 18.20 -11.97 -1.90
C VAL A 241 19.36 -11.16 -1.32
N GLU A 242 20.10 -10.46 -2.16
CA GLU A 242 21.25 -9.65 -1.72
C GLU A 242 20.81 -8.47 -0.84
N GLU A 243 19.73 -7.78 -1.21
CA GLU A 243 19.15 -6.72 -0.37
C GLU A 243 18.63 -7.28 0.97
N ALA A 244 17.98 -8.45 0.96
CA ALA A 244 17.52 -9.10 2.18
C ALA A 244 18.69 -9.45 3.12
N LYS A 245 19.80 -9.96 2.57
CA LYS A 245 21.03 -10.21 3.34
C LYS A 245 21.60 -8.93 3.94
N HIS A 246 21.64 -7.85 3.16
CA HIS A 246 22.15 -6.56 3.63
C HIS A 246 21.33 -6.04 4.82
N VAL A 247 20.00 -6.00 4.69
CA VAL A 247 19.09 -5.56 5.76
C VAL A 247 19.19 -6.47 6.98
N ALA A 248 19.19 -7.79 6.77
CA ALA A 248 19.29 -8.77 7.84
C ALA A 248 20.59 -8.63 8.63
N ALA A 249 21.73 -8.47 7.94
CA ALA A 249 23.03 -8.24 8.58
C ALA A 249 23.05 -6.93 9.37
N LYS A 250 22.52 -5.84 8.79
CA LYS A 250 22.49 -4.52 9.43
C LYS A 250 21.73 -4.51 10.77
N TYR A 251 20.62 -5.24 10.85
CA TYR A 251 19.76 -5.23 12.04
C TYR A 251 19.80 -6.52 12.87
N GLY A 252 20.70 -7.46 12.55
CA GLY A 252 20.78 -8.74 13.25
C GLY A 252 19.52 -9.61 13.10
N ILE A 253 18.78 -9.46 12.00
CA ILE A 253 17.53 -10.19 11.74
C ILE A 253 17.85 -11.55 11.11
N ARG A 254 17.22 -12.62 11.60
CA ARG A 254 17.42 -13.99 11.09
C ARG A 254 16.22 -14.57 10.35
N ASN A 255 15.12 -13.83 10.31
CA ASN A 255 13.89 -14.29 9.69
C ASN A 255 13.58 -13.49 8.43
N VAL A 256 13.03 -14.16 7.41
CA VAL A 256 12.59 -13.53 6.17
C VAL A 256 11.16 -13.95 5.90
N MET A 257 10.26 -12.99 5.68
CA MET A 257 8.89 -13.24 5.25
C MET A 257 8.80 -13.05 3.75
N LEU A 258 8.62 -14.14 3.00
CA LEU A 258 8.53 -14.13 1.54
C LEU A 258 7.06 -14.10 1.08
N ALA A 259 6.70 -13.03 0.38
CA ALA A 259 5.51 -12.95 -0.45
C ALA A 259 5.91 -13.07 -1.92
N THR A 260 5.40 -14.08 -2.62
CA THR A 260 5.64 -14.24 -4.06
C THR A 260 4.44 -14.85 -4.76
N ASP A 261 4.29 -14.54 -6.04
CA ASP A 261 3.36 -15.21 -6.95
C ASP A 261 4.06 -16.22 -7.88
N ASP A 262 5.36 -16.40 -7.70
CA ASP A 262 6.18 -17.33 -8.46
C ASP A 262 6.60 -18.55 -7.61
N ALA A 263 6.19 -19.73 -8.05
CA ALA A 263 6.43 -20.98 -7.34
C ALA A 263 7.92 -21.39 -7.34
N GLN A 264 8.71 -20.97 -8.31
CA GLN A 264 10.15 -21.22 -8.33
C GLN A 264 10.84 -20.39 -7.23
N VAL A 265 10.52 -19.11 -7.13
CA VAL A 265 11.06 -18.22 -6.08
C VAL A 265 10.73 -18.76 -4.69
N ALA A 266 9.48 -19.21 -4.47
CA ALA A 266 9.03 -19.81 -3.22
C ALA A 266 9.87 -21.04 -2.82
N ARG A 267 10.24 -21.89 -3.79
CA ARG A 267 11.05 -23.10 -3.54
C ARG A 267 12.53 -22.81 -3.36
N GLU A 268 13.09 -21.88 -4.14
CA GLU A 268 14.55 -21.70 -4.23
C GLU A 268 15.11 -20.68 -3.23
N MET A 269 14.34 -19.63 -2.89
CA MET A 269 14.84 -18.56 -2.01
C MET A 269 15.34 -19.07 -0.64
N PRO A 270 14.69 -20.03 0.05
CA PRO A 270 15.22 -20.59 1.30
C PRO A 270 16.66 -21.12 1.17
N GLY A 271 17.00 -21.76 0.05
CA GLY A 271 18.35 -22.26 -0.20
C GLY A 271 19.39 -21.16 -0.50
N ARG A 272 18.95 -19.94 -0.82
CA ARG A 272 19.82 -18.79 -1.13
C ARG A 272 20.10 -17.87 0.08
N LEU A 273 19.43 -18.11 1.20
CA LEU A 273 19.57 -17.38 2.45
C LEU A 273 20.03 -18.31 3.59
N PRO A 274 21.24 -18.91 3.49
CA PRO A 274 21.72 -19.87 4.48
C PRO A 274 21.82 -19.20 5.86
N GLY A 275 21.36 -19.91 6.90
CA GLY A 275 21.34 -19.41 8.28
C GLY A 275 20.15 -18.50 8.60
N MET A 276 19.27 -18.21 7.63
CA MET A 276 18.02 -17.50 7.86
C MET A 276 16.82 -18.45 7.78
N LYS A 277 15.79 -18.16 8.57
CA LYS A 277 14.50 -18.85 8.50
C LYS A 277 13.59 -18.10 7.52
N VAL A 278 13.31 -18.72 6.38
CA VAL A 278 12.42 -18.13 5.36
C VAL A 278 11.00 -18.67 5.54
N PHE A 279 10.07 -17.78 5.84
CA PHE A 279 8.65 -18.04 5.93
C PHE A 279 8.00 -17.81 4.56
N VAL A 280 7.39 -18.85 3.99
CA VAL A 280 6.66 -18.74 2.72
C VAL A 280 5.18 -18.98 2.98
N LEU A 281 4.33 -18.06 2.53
CA LEU A 281 2.88 -18.14 2.71
C LEU A 281 2.16 -19.07 1.70
N ASP A 282 2.86 -20.01 1.06
CA ASP A 282 2.26 -20.90 0.06
C ASP A 282 1.19 -21.84 0.65
N THR A 283 1.25 -22.08 1.96
CA THR A 283 0.33 -22.95 2.71
C THR A 283 -0.99 -22.26 3.08
N TYR A 284 -1.15 -20.97 2.80
CA TYR A 284 -2.46 -20.34 2.90
C TYR A 284 -3.22 -20.60 1.61
N ASN A 285 -4.17 -21.54 1.67
CA ASN A 285 -5.08 -21.82 0.58
C ASN A 285 -5.76 -20.50 0.17
N ARG A 286 -5.34 -19.88 -0.94
CA ARG A 286 -5.96 -18.63 -1.43
C ARG A 286 -7.46 -18.79 -1.69
N LYS A 287 -7.95 -20.03 -1.83
CA LYS A 287 -9.38 -20.37 -1.92
C LYS A 287 -10.12 -20.30 -0.57
N SER A 288 -9.42 -20.33 0.58
CA SER A 288 -10.06 -20.26 1.91
C SER A 288 -10.68 -18.90 2.22
N LEU A 289 -10.34 -17.87 1.45
CA LEU A 289 -11.01 -16.57 1.55
C LEU A 289 -12.33 -16.53 0.77
N ASP A 290 -12.71 -17.62 0.09
CA ASP A 290 -13.89 -17.72 -0.78
C ASP A 290 -13.99 -16.53 -1.77
N LEU A 291 -12.83 -15.98 -2.11
CA LEU A 291 -12.70 -14.95 -3.12
C LEU A 291 -12.94 -15.64 -4.44
N PRO A 292 -13.90 -15.17 -5.26
CA PRO A 292 -14.07 -15.70 -6.59
C PRO A 292 -12.75 -15.46 -7.35
N TYR A 293 -11.93 -16.51 -7.46
CA TYR A 293 -10.82 -16.49 -8.39
C TYR A 293 -11.46 -16.45 -9.78
N ASN A 294 -11.50 -15.25 -10.36
CA ASN A 294 -12.22 -15.02 -11.60
C ASN A 294 -11.50 -15.79 -12.73
N HIS A 295 -12.06 -16.94 -13.12
CA HIS A 295 -11.63 -17.71 -14.30
C HIS A 295 -11.74 -16.90 -15.62
N TYR A 296 -12.33 -15.70 -15.59
CA TYR A 296 -12.46 -14.81 -16.73
C TYR A 296 -11.14 -14.40 -17.40
N LEU A 297 -10.02 -14.38 -16.66
CA LEU A 297 -8.71 -14.10 -17.28
C LEU A 297 -8.10 -15.32 -18.01
N GLU A 298 -8.48 -16.55 -17.64
CA GLU A 298 -8.02 -17.75 -18.36
C GLU A 298 -8.88 -18.06 -19.60
N GLY A 299 -10.17 -17.68 -19.59
CA GLY A 299 -11.06 -17.86 -20.73
C GLY A 299 -10.83 -16.84 -21.85
N ALA A 300 -10.69 -15.56 -21.51
CA ALA A 300 -10.56 -14.49 -22.51
C ALA A 300 -9.22 -14.47 -23.27
N LEU A 301 -8.19 -15.14 -22.74
CA LEU A 301 -6.90 -15.33 -23.43
C LEU A 301 -6.84 -16.61 -24.28
N LYS A 302 -7.78 -17.55 -24.10
CA LYS A 302 -7.85 -18.79 -24.90
C LYS A 302 -8.68 -18.66 -26.17
N GLU A 303 -9.51 -17.62 -26.31
CA GLU A 303 -10.35 -17.41 -27.50
C GLU A 303 -9.77 -16.44 -28.53
N ARG A 304 -8.48 -16.06 -28.40
CA ARG A 304 -7.77 -15.24 -29.41
C ARG A 304 -6.35 -15.73 -29.71
N CYS A 305 -6.20 -17.03 -29.86
CA CYS A 305 -5.17 -17.68 -30.66
C CYS A 305 -5.79 -18.88 -31.37
#